data_AF-A0A9D8BV18-F1
#
_entry.id   AF-A0A9D8BV18-F1
#
_cell.length_a   1.000
_cell.length_b   1.000
_cell.length_c   1.000
_cell.angle_alpha   90.00
_cell.angle_beta   90.00
_cell.angle_gamma   90.00
#
_symmetry.space_group_name_H-M   'P 1'
#
loop_
_entity.id
_entity.type
_entity.pdbx_description
1 polymer ?
#
loop_
_entity_poly.entity_id
_entity_poly.type
_entity_poly.pdbx_seq_one_letter_code
_entity_poly.pdbx_strand_id
1 'polypeptide(L)'
;KGAHGGKYGLKVRVNKGDHYGASLEWLFRRNARPEPEELYFRYYVRFDPNWLAGRGGKMPGFTGTGKLGWGGRKADGVNGWSARGMQRRVRGTNHVQMGSYVYHIDQRSQYGSEWDWGEGGRFELDRLYCVEQHVKMNTIGKADGILRAWVNGKQVFERADIRFRSAPELKVKGVWINVYVGGSWTSEQDMDACFDDVVISSGPIGIGKQRDEG
;
A
#
# COMPACT_ATOMS: atom_id res chain seq x y z
N LYS A 1 15.61 13.32 -5.71
CA LYS A 1 14.80 13.94 -6.80
C LYS A 1 13.38 14.06 -6.23
N GLY A 2 12.64 15.13 -6.53
CA GLY A 2 11.33 15.41 -5.90
C GLY A 2 10.17 15.13 -6.85
N ALA A 3 8.94 15.09 -6.34
CA ALA A 3 7.74 14.86 -7.14
C ALA A 3 7.54 15.93 -8.22
N HIS A 4 7.23 15.49 -9.43
CA HIS A 4 7.02 16.32 -10.63
C HIS A 4 5.55 16.76 -10.79
N GLY A 5 4.84 16.99 -9.69
CA GLY A 5 3.44 17.41 -9.73
C GLY A 5 2.48 16.40 -10.41
N GLY A 6 2.93 15.16 -10.67
CA GLY A 6 2.19 14.17 -11.46
C GLY A 6 2.33 14.32 -12.99
N LYS A 7 3.12 15.27 -13.49
CA LYS A 7 3.33 15.55 -14.93
C LYS A 7 4.30 14.57 -15.62
N TYR A 8 5.28 14.05 -14.87
CA TYR A 8 6.28 13.08 -15.36
C TYR A 8 6.30 11.76 -14.56
N GLY A 9 5.13 11.33 -14.07
CA GLY A 9 4.99 10.09 -13.30
C GLY A 9 4.68 8.86 -14.16
N LEU A 10 4.76 7.68 -13.55
CA LEU A 10 4.29 6.43 -14.13
C LEU A 10 2.75 6.44 -14.19
N LYS A 11 2.20 6.56 -15.40
CA LYS A 11 0.77 6.35 -15.62
C LYS A 11 0.46 4.85 -15.59
N VAL A 12 -0.45 4.48 -14.71
CA VAL A 12 -0.95 3.12 -14.52
C VAL A 12 -2.41 3.08 -14.97
N ARG A 13 -2.70 2.30 -16.00
CA ARG A 13 -4.06 2.05 -16.48
C ARG A 13 -4.57 0.71 -16.03
N VAL A 14 -5.78 0.68 -15.47
CA VAL A 14 -6.58 -0.55 -15.33
C VAL A 14 -7.60 -0.54 -16.46
N ASN A 15 -7.53 -1.52 -17.39
CA ASN A 15 -8.50 -1.59 -18.48
C ASN A 15 -9.86 -2.09 -17.96
N LYS A 16 -10.92 -1.72 -18.67
CA LYS A 16 -12.25 -2.33 -18.50
C LYS A 16 -12.16 -3.84 -18.64
N GLY A 17 -12.82 -4.57 -17.74
CA GLY A 17 -12.82 -6.02 -17.73
C GLY A 17 -11.56 -6.64 -17.12
N ASP A 18 -10.51 -5.85 -16.83
CA ASP A 18 -9.29 -6.32 -16.19
C ASP A 18 -9.29 -6.10 -14.67
N HIS A 19 -8.39 -6.81 -14.01
CA HIS A 19 -8.08 -6.60 -12.61
C HIS A 19 -6.86 -5.71 -12.38
N TYR A 20 -5.82 -5.84 -13.20
CA TYR A 20 -4.51 -5.29 -12.92
C TYR A 20 -4.26 -4.03 -13.73
N GLY A 21 -3.75 -2.99 -13.06
CA GLY A 21 -3.04 -1.90 -13.74
C GLY A 21 -1.52 -2.01 -13.55
N ALA A 22 -1.08 -2.45 -12.38
CA ALA A 22 0.33 -2.70 -12.10
C ALA A 22 0.52 -3.80 -11.06
N SER A 23 1.58 -4.60 -11.25
CA SER A 23 2.08 -5.53 -10.25
C SER A 23 3.60 -5.59 -10.32
N LEU A 24 4.26 -4.65 -9.65
CA LEU A 24 5.72 -4.54 -9.62
C LEU A 24 6.21 -4.70 -8.18
N GLU A 25 7.18 -5.59 -7.98
CA GLU A 25 7.84 -5.76 -6.68
C GLU A 25 9.28 -5.27 -6.74
N TRP A 26 9.67 -4.43 -5.79
CA TRP A 26 11.07 -4.19 -5.47
C TRP A 26 11.43 -5.01 -4.24
N LEU A 27 12.40 -5.93 -4.37
CA LEU A 27 12.73 -6.92 -3.34
C LEU A 27 14.18 -6.75 -2.86
N PHE A 28 14.41 -6.79 -1.55
CA PHE A 28 15.74 -6.61 -0.96
C PHE A 28 16.76 -7.62 -1.47
N ARG A 29 16.43 -8.92 -1.43
CA ARG A 29 17.35 -9.98 -1.89
C ARG A 29 17.68 -9.91 -3.38
N ARG A 30 16.73 -9.48 -4.22
CA ARG A 30 16.99 -9.26 -5.67
C ARG A 30 17.95 -8.10 -5.92
N ASN A 31 18.13 -7.22 -4.93
CA ASN A 31 19.05 -6.08 -4.98
C ASN A 31 20.27 -6.29 -4.07
N ALA A 32 20.61 -7.55 -3.74
CA ALA A 32 21.75 -7.93 -2.89
C ALA A 32 21.78 -7.20 -1.52
N ARG A 33 20.61 -6.90 -0.96
CA ARG A 33 20.46 -6.28 0.36
C ARG A 33 19.76 -7.23 1.34
N PRO A 34 20.11 -7.18 2.64
CA PRO A 34 19.38 -7.93 3.66
C PRO A 34 17.95 -7.39 3.80
N GLU A 35 17.01 -8.27 4.12
CA GLU A 35 15.63 -7.90 4.43
C GLU A 35 15.59 -7.24 5.83
N PRO A 36 15.06 -6.01 5.97
CA PRO A 36 14.95 -5.34 7.25
C PRO A 36 13.69 -5.76 8.02
N GLU A 37 13.65 -5.47 9.30
CA GLU A 37 12.45 -5.67 10.14
C GLU A 37 11.57 -4.42 10.22
N GLU A 38 12.07 -3.29 9.73
CA GLU A 38 11.41 -2.00 9.77
C GLU A 38 11.67 -1.26 8.46
N LEU A 39 10.64 -0.66 7.87
CA LEU A 39 10.76 0.01 6.58
C LEU A 39 9.75 1.15 6.44
N TYR A 40 10.20 2.23 5.82
CA TYR A 40 9.37 3.33 5.35
C TYR A 40 9.27 3.28 3.84
N PHE A 41 8.07 3.55 3.32
CA PHE A 41 7.75 3.52 1.90
C PHE A 41 6.88 4.72 1.54
N ARG A 42 7.34 5.55 0.61
CA ARG A 42 6.62 6.73 0.13
C ARG A 42 6.41 6.68 -1.37
N TYR A 43 5.26 7.14 -1.82
CA TYR A 43 4.98 7.44 -3.21
C TYR A 43 3.98 8.60 -3.29
N TYR A 44 3.99 9.29 -4.42
CA TYR A 44 2.92 10.22 -4.78
C TYR A 44 1.91 9.48 -5.64
N VAL A 45 0.63 9.81 -5.47
CA VAL A 45 -0.45 9.27 -6.29
C VAL A 45 -1.46 10.36 -6.62
N ARG A 46 -1.93 10.36 -7.87
CA ARG A 46 -3.11 11.10 -8.32
C ARG A 46 -4.01 10.10 -9.05
N PHE A 47 -5.28 10.02 -8.65
CA PHE A 47 -6.29 9.29 -9.38
C PHE A 47 -6.88 10.21 -10.45
N ASP A 48 -6.92 9.78 -11.72
CA ASP A 48 -7.51 10.59 -12.80
C ASP A 48 -9.04 10.71 -12.58
N PRO A 49 -9.73 11.70 -13.18
CA PRO A 49 -11.19 11.87 -13.05
C PRO A 49 -12.03 10.64 -13.45
N ASN A 50 -11.48 9.74 -14.26
CA ASN A 50 -12.12 8.48 -14.67
C ASN A 50 -11.95 7.35 -13.65
N TRP A 51 -11.25 7.57 -12.52
CA TRP A 51 -11.03 6.51 -11.54
C TRP A 51 -12.31 6.17 -10.78
N LEU A 52 -12.77 4.94 -10.93
CA LEU A 52 -13.90 4.37 -10.22
C LEU A 52 -13.41 3.28 -9.24
N ALA A 53 -13.33 3.65 -7.97
CA ALA A 53 -12.94 2.75 -6.89
C ALA A 53 -13.82 1.47 -6.80
N GLY A 54 -15.08 1.55 -7.23
CA GLY A 54 -15.98 0.41 -7.34
C GLY A 54 -16.18 -0.32 -6.01
N ARG A 55 -16.04 -1.65 -6.03
CA ARG A 55 -16.07 -2.50 -4.83
C ARG A 55 -14.72 -2.55 -4.09
N GLY A 56 -13.74 -1.78 -4.54
CA GLY A 56 -12.42 -1.67 -3.95
C GLY A 56 -11.34 -2.46 -4.68
N GLY A 57 -10.13 -2.36 -4.14
CA GLY A 57 -8.92 -2.84 -4.77
C GLY A 57 -7.71 -2.68 -3.87
N LYS A 58 -6.54 -3.04 -4.39
CA LYS A 58 -5.26 -2.95 -3.71
C LYS A 58 -4.46 -1.79 -4.30
N MET A 59 -3.61 -1.25 -3.44
CA MET A 59 -2.73 -0.13 -3.68
C MET A 59 -1.32 -0.47 -3.17
N PRO A 60 -0.29 0.32 -3.53
CA PRO A 60 1.08 0.01 -3.15
C PRO A 60 1.28 -0.11 -1.63
N GLY A 61 2.07 -1.09 -1.21
CA GLY A 61 2.44 -1.30 0.20
C GLY A 61 3.55 -2.35 0.37
N PHE A 62 3.56 -3.05 1.50
CA PHE A 62 4.63 -3.97 1.87
C PHE A 62 4.31 -5.43 1.59
N THR A 63 5.36 -6.20 1.26
CA THR A 63 5.33 -7.66 1.12
C THR A 63 6.30 -8.29 2.11
N GLY A 64 5.87 -9.35 2.81
CA GLY A 64 6.66 -10.08 3.79
C GLY A 64 7.41 -11.27 3.18
N THR A 65 8.45 -11.73 3.86
CA THR A 65 9.13 -12.99 3.51
C THR A 65 8.15 -14.15 3.72
N GLY A 66 8.19 -15.14 2.82
CA GLY A 66 7.25 -16.26 2.84
C GLY A 66 6.62 -16.52 1.47
N LYS A 67 5.82 -17.58 1.39
CA LYS A 67 5.13 -17.99 0.14
C LYS A 67 3.64 -17.63 0.17
N LEU A 68 3.08 -17.42 1.36
CA LEU A 68 1.65 -17.16 1.62
C LEU A 68 1.45 -15.74 2.18
N GLY A 69 0.31 -15.47 2.83
CA GLY A 69 -0.03 -14.13 3.33
C GLY A 69 -0.58 -13.20 2.26
N TRP A 70 -1.20 -13.75 1.20
CA TRP A 70 -1.94 -13.02 0.17
C TRP A 70 -2.83 -13.95 -0.66
N GLY A 71 -3.88 -13.39 -1.27
CA GLY A 71 -4.75 -14.09 -2.22
C GLY A 71 -5.60 -15.19 -1.58
N GLY A 72 -6.14 -14.96 -0.38
CA GLY A 72 -6.93 -15.94 0.37
C GLY A 72 -6.09 -16.98 1.12
N ARG A 73 -4.76 -16.88 1.06
CA ARG A 73 -3.85 -17.78 1.78
C ARG A 73 -3.43 -17.11 3.08
N LYS A 74 -4.17 -17.44 4.14
CA LYS A 74 -4.08 -16.86 5.48
C LYS A 74 -2.66 -16.93 6.05
N ALA A 75 -2.25 -15.87 6.75
CA ALA A 75 -1.01 -15.85 7.50
C ALA A 75 -1.15 -16.68 8.80
N ASP A 76 -0.16 -17.52 9.10
CA ASP A 76 -0.08 -18.32 10.35
C ASP A 76 1.11 -17.93 11.23
N GLY A 77 1.91 -16.95 10.78
CA GLY A 77 3.09 -16.46 11.47
C GLY A 77 4.41 -17.08 11.01
N VAL A 78 4.37 -18.14 10.21
CA VAL A 78 5.57 -18.78 9.65
C VAL A 78 5.55 -18.85 8.11
N ASN A 79 4.36 -18.73 7.50
CA ASN A 79 4.18 -18.95 6.06
C ASN A 79 4.28 -17.69 5.18
N GLY A 80 4.10 -16.50 5.77
CA GLY A 80 4.13 -15.21 5.10
C GLY A 80 3.18 -14.18 5.72
N TRP A 81 3.32 -12.93 5.29
CA TRP A 81 2.42 -11.82 5.62
C TRP A 81 2.46 -10.79 4.49
N SER A 82 1.48 -9.89 4.42
CA SER A 82 1.54 -8.70 3.57
C SER A 82 0.77 -7.55 4.20
N ALA A 83 1.17 -6.32 3.90
CA ALA A 83 0.46 -5.10 4.30
C ALA A 83 0.40 -4.16 3.09
N ARG A 84 -0.47 -4.49 2.14
CA ARG A 84 -0.67 -3.68 0.93
C ARG A 84 -1.54 -2.47 1.25
N GLY A 85 -1.44 -1.43 0.43
CA GLY A 85 -2.48 -0.42 0.41
C GLY A 85 -3.79 -1.00 -0.11
N MET A 86 -4.88 -0.30 0.16
CA MET A 86 -6.22 -0.60 -0.28
C MET A 86 -6.88 0.67 -0.78
N GLN A 87 -7.80 0.52 -1.74
CA GLN A 87 -8.75 1.56 -2.11
C GLN A 87 -10.18 1.03 -1.98
N ARG A 88 -11.12 1.91 -1.63
CA ARG A 88 -12.57 1.65 -1.69
C ARG A 88 -13.33 2.89 -2.14
N ARG A 89 -14.56 2.68 -2.62
CA ARG A 89 -15.46 3.77 -3.03
C ARG A 89 -16.03 4.49 -1.81
N VAL A 90 -16.03 5.83 -1.87
CA VAL A 90 -16.88 6.67 -1.02
C VAL A 90 -18.16 6.99 -1.80
N ARG A 91 -19.32 6.60 -1.28
CA ARG A 91 -20.60 6.80 -2.00
C ARG A 91 -20.99 8.27 -2.02
N GLY A 92 -21.49 8.74 -3.16
CA GLY A 92 -21.99 10.11 -3.32
C GLY A 92 -20.91 11.20 -3.39
N THR A 93 -19.63 10.83 -3.55
CA THR A 93 -18.53 11.78 -3.66
C THR A 93 -17.58 11.43 -4.80
N ASN A 94 -16.70 12.36 -5.15
CA ASN A 94 -15.54 12.18 -6.04
C ASN A 94 -14.30 11.72 -5.24
N HIS A 95 -14.47 10.97 -4.14
CA HIS A 95 -13.34 10.52 -3.32
C HIS A 95 -13.10 9.02 -3.39
N VAL A 96 -11.83 8.64 -3.29
CA VAL A 96 -11.33 7.28 -3.08
C VAL A 96 -10.90 7.15 -1.62
N GLN A 97 -11.46 6.19 -0.89
CA GLN A 97 -11.02 5.88 0.46
C GLN A 97 -9.76 5.02 0.39
N MET A 98 -8.65 5.52 0.92
CA MET A 98 -7.42 4.75 1.11
C MET A 98 -7.42 4.01 2.45
N GLY A 99 -6.72 2.89 2.48
CA GLY A 99 -6.60 2.02 3.65
C GLY A 99 -5.45 1.03 3.52
N SER A 100 -5.37 0.12 4.47
CA SER A 100 -4.43 -1.00 4.49
C SER A 100 -5.19 -2.32 4.35
N TYR A 101 -4.65 -3.24 3.54
CA TYR A 101 -5.13 -4.61 3.38
C TYR A 101 -4.06 -5.59 3.87
N VAL A 102 -4.28 -6.21 5.03
CA VAL A 102 -3.21 -6.80 5.83
C VAL A 102 -3.48 -8.28 6.12
N TYR A 103 -2.53 -9.14 5.76
CA TYR A 103 -2.49 -10.52 6.24
C TYR A 103 -1.58 -10.59 7.46
N HIS A 104 -2.10 -11.11 8.57
CA HIS A 104 -1.42 -11.18 9.86
C HIS A 104 -2.00 -12.36 10.67
N ILE A 105 -1.30 -12.79 11.73
CA ILE A 105 -1.64 -14.00 12.49
C ILE A 105 -3.07 -13.95 13.05
N ASP A 106 -3.46 -12.76 13.52
CA ASP A 106 -4.75 -12.52 14.17
C ASP A 106 -5.91 -12.23 13.20
N GLN A 107 -5.71 -12.38 11.89
CA GLN A 107 -6.78 -12.11 10.93
C GLN A 107 -7.94 -13.10 11.12
N ARG A 108 -9.17 -12.59 11.13
CA ARG A 108 -10.38 -13.41 11.34
C ARG A 108 -10.81 -14.14 10.08
N SER A 109 -10.63 -13.51 8.92
CA SER A 109 -11.01 -14.05 7.61
C SER A 109 -9.86 -14.81 6.95
N GLN A 110 -10.17 -15.66 5.97
CA GLN A 110 -9.18 -16.22 5.03
C GLN A 110 -8.49 -15.12 4.20
N TYR A 111 -9.19 -14.00 4.04
CA TYR A 111 -8.73 -12.79 3.36
C TYR A 111 -8.10 -11.80 4.36
N GLY A 112 -7.33 -10.85 3.85
CA GLY A 112 -6.66 -9.83 4.67
C GLY A 112 -7.67 -8.96 5.42
N SER A 113 -7.25 -8.46 6.58
CA SER A 113 -7.96 -7.43 7.33
C SER A 113 -7.96 -6.11 6.56
N GLU A 114 -9.12 -5.46 6.51
CA GLU A 114 -9.33 -4.19 5.83
C GLU A 114 -9.39 -3.07 6.86
N TRP A 115 -8.42 -2.15 6.84
CA TRP A 115 -8.32 -1.04 7.79
C TRP A 115 -8.31 0.30 7.05
N ASP A 116 -9.40 1.06 7.16
CA ASP A 116 -9.50 2.39 6.54
C ASP A 116 -8.65 3.42 7.29
N TRP A 117 -8.06 4.36 6.56
CA TRP A 117 -7.25 5.46 7.14
C TRP A 117 -8.10 6.66 7.62
N GLY A 118 -9.37 6.42 7.93
CA GLY A 118 -10.32 7.46 8.35
C GLY A 118 -10.48 8.57 7.32
N GLU A 119 -10.89 9.75 7.79
CA GLU A 119 -11.13 10.92 6.93
C GLU A 119 -9.86 11.40 6.22
N GLY A 120 -8.70 11.32 6.88
CA GLY A 120 -7.41 11.69 6.28
C GLY A 120 -6.99 10.81 5.10
N GLY A 121 -7.62 9.63 4.94
CA GLY A 121 -7.44 8.73 3.80
C GLY A 121 -8.38 8.98 2.62
N ARG A 122 -9.28 9.97 2.65
CA ARG A 122 -10.19 10.25 1.54
C ARG A 122 -9.50 11.12 0.49
N PHE A 123 -9.16 10.52 -0.64
CA PHE A 123 -8.44 11.19 -1.73
C PHE A 123 -9.42 11.66 -2.77
N GLU A 124 -9.43 12.96 -3.04
CA GLU A 124 -10.18 13.53 -4.13
C GLU A 124 -9.56 13.14 -5.47
N LEU A 125 -10.39 12.87 -6.47
CA LEU A 125 -9.91 12.69 -7.84
C LEU A 125 -9.21 13.94 -8.36
N ASP A 126 -8.28 13.74 -9.29
CA ASP A 126 -7.45 14.75 -9.92
C ASP A 126 -6.55 15.57 -8.99
N ARG A 127 -6.38 15.11 -7.74
CA ARG A 127 -5.47 15.72 -6.77
C ARG A 127 -4.28 14.82 -6.45
N LEU A 128 -3.10 15.43 -6.39
CA LEU A 128 -1.87 14.73 -6.01
C LEU A 128 -1.77 14.62 -4.49
N TYR A 129 -1.49 13.42 -4.00
CA TYR A 129 -1.27 13.11 -2.59
C TYR A 129 0.10 12.46 -2.39
N CYS A 130 0.82 12.90 -1.35
CA CYS A 130 1.99 12.18 -0.84
C CYS A 130 1.52 11.13 0.16
N VAL A 131 1.75 9.86 -0.14
CA VAL A 131 1.50 8.74 0.78
C VAL A 131 2.83 8.27 1.33
N GLU A 132 2.95 8.21 2.65
CA GLU A 132 4.02 7.50 3.33
C GLU A 132 3.42 6.41 4.21
N GLN A 133 4.03 5.23 4.19
CA GLN A 133 3.67 4.11 5.03
C GLN A 133 4.90 3.65 5.80
N HIS A 134 4.68 3.11 6.99
CA HIS A 134 5.72 2.54 7.85
C HIS A 134 5.25 1.19 8.35
N VAL A 135 6.14 0.20 8.29
CA VAL A 135 5.91 -1.11 8.89
C VAL A 135 7.09 -1.47 9.80
N LYS A 136 6.78 -2.06 10.95
CA LYS A 136 7.76 -2.67 11.86
C LYS A 136 7.25 -4.05 12.29
N MET A 137 8.10 -5.05 12.18
CA MET A 137 7.80 -6.40 12.65
C MET A 137 7.65 -6.44 14.16
N ASN A 138 6.76 -7.32 14.60
CA ASN A 138 6.61 -7.61 16.03
C ASN A 138 7.80 -8.40 16.58
N THR A 139 8.02 -8.26 17.88
CA THR A 139 8.80 -9.19 18.69
C THR A 139 8.10 -10.54 18.68
N ILE A 140 8.85 -11.63 18.55
CA ILE A 140 8.27 -12.98 18.55
C ILE A 140 7.50 -13.22 19.85
N GLY A 141 6.26 -13.71 19.73
CA GLY A 141 5.36 -13.95 20.86
C GLY A 141 4.62 -12.71 21.37
N LYS A 142 4.88 -11.51 20.87
CA LYS A 142 4.20 -10.26 21.27
C LYS A 142 3.42 -9.64 20.11
N ALA A 143 2.36 -8.93 20.46
CA ALA A 143 1.55 -8.11 19.54
C ALA A 143 2.01 -6.65 19.64
N ASP A 144 3.23 -6.37 19.18
CA ASP A 144 3.86 -5.04 19.22
C ASP A 144 4.37 -4.59 17.83
N GLY A 145 3.89 -5.24 16.76
CA GLY A 145 4.16 -4.84 15.39
C GLY A 145 3.39 -3.58 15.01
N ILE A 146 4.01 -2.76 14.16
CA ILE A 146 3.51 -1.42 13.82
C ILE A 146 3.16 -1.35 12.33
N LEU A 147 2.04 -0.72 12.03
CA LEU A 147 1.69 -0.22 10.70
C LEU A 147 1.13 1.19 10.82
N ARG A 148 1.72 2.15 10.12
CA ARG A 148 1.29 3.55 10.10
C ARG A 148 1.18 4.06 8.67
N ALA A 149 0.34 5.08 8.49
CA ALA A 149 0.27 5.83 7.24
C ALA A 149 0.16 7.34 7.49
N TRP A 150 0.82 8.10 6.64
CA TRP A 150 0.75 9.54 6.56
C TRP A 150 0.28 9.96 5.16
N VAL A 151 -0.54 11.00 5.14
CA VAL A 151 -1.02 11.63 3.91
C VAL A 151 -0.64 13.09 3.98
N ASN A 152 0.14 13.56 3.01
CA ASN A 152 0.68 14.93 2.99
C ASN A 152 1.33 15.29 4.34
N GLY A 153 2.15 14.39 4.88
CA GLY A 153 2.91 14.57 6.12
C GLY A 153 2.10 14.47 7.41
N LYS A 154 0.77 14.39 7.36
CA LYS A 154 -0.08 14.19 8.54
C LYS A 154 -0.31 12.70 8.77
N GLN A 155 -0.09 12.20 9.99
CA GLN A 155 -0.42 10.81 10.33
C GLN A 155 -1.94 10.65 10.32
N VAL A 156 -2.44 9.69 9.53
CA VAL A 156 -3.88 9.43 9.36
C VAL A 156 -4.29 8.06 9.89
N PHE A 157 -3.32 7.17 10.09
CA PHE A 157 -3.57 5.80 10.54
C PHE A 157 -2.42 5.27 11.40
N GLU A 158 -2.78 4.51 12.44
CA GLU A 158 -1.86 3.72 13.25
C GLU A 158 -2.52 2.45 13.77
N ARG A 159 -1.76 1.36 13.71
CA ARG A 159 -1.91 0.15 14.52
C ARG A 159 -0.54 -0.21 15.09
N ALA A 160 -0.48 -0.53 16.37
CA ALA A 160 0.75 -0.85 17.11
C ALA A 160 0.63 -2.15 17.90
N ASP A 161 -0.34 -2.98 17.52
CA ASP A 161 -0.80 -4.18 18.20
C ASP A 161 -0.84 -5.39 17.25
N ILE A 162 0.03 -5.42 16.23
CA ILE A 162 -0.03 -6.41 15.15
C ILE A 162 0.93 -7.56 15.42
N ARG A 163 0.47 -8.82 15.26
CA ARG A 163 1.35 -9.99 15.10
C ARG A 163 1.49 -10.36 13.64
N PHE A 164 2.58 -9.92 13.00
CA PHE A 164 2.92 -10.29 11.62
C PHE A 164 3.57 -11.68 11.54
N ARG A 165 4.44 -11.99 12.50
CA ARG A 165 5.30 -13.19 12.47
C ARG A 165 5.42 -13.87 13.83
N SER A 166 5.71 -15.16 13.75
CA SER A 166 6.12 -16.04 14.85
C SER A 166 7.53 -16.60 14.62
N ALA A 167 8.14 -16.35 13.46
CA ALA A 167 9.49 -16.80 13.13
C ALA A 167 10.38 -15.63 12.68
N PRO A 168 11.63 -15.51 13.19
CA PRO A 168 12.50 -14.35 12.98
C PRO A 168 12.99 -14.19 11.52
N GLU A 169 12.91 -15.24 10.72
CA GLU A 169 13.22 -15.23 9.29
C GLU A 169 12.17 -14.49 8.46
N LEU A 170 10.95 -14.29 8.97
CA LEU A 170 9.96 -13.45 8.31
C LEU A 170 10.30 -11.99 8.55
N LYS A 171 10.66 -11.28 7.48
CA LYS A 171 11.03 -9.87 7.51
C LYS A 171 10.27 -9.10 6.44
N VAL A 172 10.60 -7.83 6.24
CA VAL A 172 10.09 -7.05 5.12
C VAL A 172 10.86 -7.47 3.86
N LYS A 173 10.22 -8.28 3.01
CA LYS A 173 10.80 -8.78 1.76
C LYS A 173 10.98 -7.66 0.74
N GLY A 174 10.09 -6.67 0.75
CA GLY A 174 10.15 -5.51 -0.12
C GLY A 174 8.86 -4.69 -0.14
N VAL A 175 8.72 -3.88 -1.20
CA VAL A 175 7.50 -3.13 -1.51
C VAL A 175 6.87 -3.65 -2.79
N TRP A 176 5.55 -3.63 -2.83
CA TRP A 176 4.74 -4.10 -3.95
C TRP A 176 3.85 -2.95 -4.43
N ILE A 177 4.17 -2.42 -5.60
CA ILE A 177 3.32 -1.49 -6.36
C ILE A 177 2.22 -2.33 -6.99
N ASN A 178 1.20 -2.65 -6.19
CA ASN A 178 0.07 -3.46 -6.57
C ASN A 178 -1.16 -2.57 -6.79
N VAL A 179 -1.40 -2.18 -8.04
CA VAL A 179 -2.62 -1.47 -8.44
C VAL A 179 -3.55 -2.50 -9.06
N TYR A 180 -4.55 -2.89 -8.28
CA TYR A 180 -5.44 -4.00 -8.62
C TYR A 180 -6.86 -3.68 -8.20
N VAL A 181 -7.81 -3.77 -9.12
CA VAL A 181 -9.25 -3.77 -8.83
C VAL A 181 -9.67 -5.22 -8.63
N GLY A 182 -10.34 -5.52 -7.51
CA GLY A 182 -11.00 -6.81 -7.40
C GLY A 182 -10.77 -7.64 -6.17
N GLY A 183 -10.91 -8.93 -6.44
CA GLY A 183 -11.18 -10.06 -5.58
C GLY A 183 -11.91 -11.02 -6.51
N SER A 184 -13.22 -10.84 -6.65
CA SER A 184 -14.06 -11.52 -7.63
C SER A 184 -14.69 -10.61 -8.69
N TRP A 185 -14.26 -9.34 -8.78
CA TRP A 185 -14.77 -8.34 -9.74
C TRP A 185 -13.63 -7.65 -10.48
N THR A 186 -13.93 -7.20 -11.69
CA THR A 186 -13.02 -6.48 -12.58
C THR A 186 -13.43 -5.01 -12.70
N SER A 187 -12.61 -4.20 -13.39
CA SER A 187 -12.93 -2.80 -13.65
C SER A 187 -14.14 -2.66 -14.58
N GLU A 188 -15.05 -1.75 -14.26
CA GLU A 188 -16.24 -1.46 -15.09
C GLU A 188 -15.91 -0.55 -16.29
N GLN A 189 -14.76 0.13 -16.25
CA GLN A 189 -14.28 1.05 -17.28
C GLN A 189 -12.75 1.13 -17.30
N ASP A 190 -12.19 1.81 -18.29
CA ASP A 190 -10.78 2.17 -18.28
C ASP A 190 -10.55 3.26 -17.22
N MET A 191 -9.54 3.07 -16.37
CA MET A 191 -9.25 3.94 -15.25
C MET A 191 -7.76 4.18 -15.11
N ASP A 192 -7.40 5.39 -14.69
CA ASP A 192 -6.00 5.80 -14.64
C ASP A 192 -5.60 6.36 -13.28
N ALA A 193 -4.37 6.06 -12.89
CA ALA A 193 -3.70 6.73 -11.79
C ALA A 193 -2.25 7.04 -12.20
N CYS A 194 -1.73 8.16 -11.72
CA CYS A 194 -0.33 8.53 -11.89
C CYS A 194 0.41 8.32 -10.58
N PHE A 195 1.55 7.63 -10.63
CA PHE A 195 2.45 7.43 -9.50
C PHE A 195 3.78 8.12 -9.74
N ASP A 196 4.35 8.74 -8.72
CA ASP A 196 5.62 9.46 -8.84
C ASP A 196 6.45 9.38 -7.55
N ASP A 197 7.74 9.68 -7.67
CA ASP A 197 8.71 9.85 -6.58
C ASP A 197 8.63 8.73 -5.52
N VAL A 198 8.77 7.50 -6.00
CA VAL A 198 8.75 6.28 -5.18
C VAL A 198 10.06 6.15 -4.41
N VAL A 199 9.99 6.11 -3.08
CA VAL A 199 11.15 6.01 -2.17
C VAL A 199 10.91 4.95 -1.10
N ILE A 200 11.95 4.19 -0.81
CA ILE A 200 12.05 3.29 0.34
C ILE A 200 13.18 3.79 1.24
N SER A 201 13.00 3.70 2.56
CA SER A 201 13.95 4.23 3.53
C SER A 201 13.93 3.42 4.83
N SER A 202 15.06 3.40 5.54
CA SER A 202 15.17 2.84 6.89
C SER A 202 14.67 3.79 7.99
N GLY A 203 14.27 5.02 7.63
CA GLY A 203 13.69 6.01 8.53
C GLY A 203 12.63 6.88 7.84
N PRO A 204 11.92 7.74 8.59
CA PRO A 204 10.88 8.61 8.05
C PRO A 204 11.34 9.41 6.82
N ILE A 205 10.47 9.55 5.83
CA ILE A 205 10.82 10.18 4.54
C ILE A 205 10.31 11.62 4.49
N GLY A 206 9.07 11.85 4.94
CA GLY A 206 8.36 13.12 4.86
C GLY A 206 7.85 13.47 3.46
N ILE A 207 7.21 14.63 3.38
CA ILE A 207 6.79 15.21 2.10
C ILE A 207 8.07 15.64 1.37
N GLY A 208 8.35 15.03 0.21
CA GLY A 208 9.44 15.47 -0.65
C GLY A 208 9.22 16.91 -1.09
N LYS A 209 10.30 17.64 -1.43
CA LYS A 209 10.16 18.97 -2.04
C LYS A 209 9.37 18.82 -3.35
N GLN A 210 8.19 19.44 -3.44
CA GLN A 210 7.53 19.65 -4.73
C GLN A 210 8.44 20.55 -5.56
N ARG A 211 8.66 20.19 -6.83
CA ARG A 211 9.35 21.08 -7.75
C ARG A 211 8.32 22.04 -8.31
N ASP A 212 8.39 23.29 -7.88
CA ASP A 212 7.73 24.38 -8.59
C ASP A 212 8.49 24.57 -9.91
N GLU A 213 7.81 24.33 -11.03
CA GLU A 213 8.31 24.70 -12.35
C GLU A 213 8.02 26.20 -12.55
N GLY A 214 9.07 27.01 -12.56
CA GLY A 214 9.02 28.36 -13.13
C GLY A 214 9.00 28.34 -14.64
#